data_AF-A0AAW0LM31-F1
#
_entry.id   AF-A0AAW0LM31-F1
#
_cell.length_a   1.000
_cell.length_b   1.000
_cell.length_c   1.000
_cell.angle_alpha   90.00
_cell.angle_beta   90.00
_cell.angle_gamma   90.00
#
_symmetry.space_group_name_H-M   'P 1'
#
loop_
_entity.id
_entity.type
_entity.pdbx_description
1 polymer ?
#
loop_
_entity_poly.entity_id
_entity_poly.type
_entity_poly.pdbx_seq_one_letter_code
_entity_poly.pdbx_strand_id
1 'polypeptide(L)'
;MACGTHFVLRFDRGIEKEKRNGLLCNGNIELDLEQLAAELRADIVYTVSKIGGHLSSSLGVVELSVALHHVFNTPEDKIIWDVGHQPKVLKSKSCRHLHKILTRRRSRMHIIRKTSGLSGFPKRDESIYDAFGAGHSSTSISAGLGMAVARDLLGKKINVVSVIGDGAMAAGQAYEAMNNTGYLESNLIVVLNDNKQVSLPTATLNGPATPSITKQIGGQAHQVAAKVDEYARGMISASGSTLFEEIGLYYIGPVDGHNVEDLVTIFQKIKEMPAPWPVLIHIVIEKGKGYPPAEAAPDKMHDWKGQNTVGRMQSCSFGIWFYCSTMPASSKYSEKQRQSVTVAGARFCKPLDTVLIKQLANEHEILITVEEGSIGGFGSHVSHYLSLTELSLRLRAMVLPDRYIDHGSPQDQIEEVGLSARHISATILSLLGRPKEALHYGQRSMLYVIIDK
;
A
#
# COMPACT_ATOMS: atom_id res chain seq x y z
N MET A 1 -0.12 31.50 -8.71
CA MET A 1 -0.87 30.35 -9.26
C MET A 1 -0.57 30.03 -10.73
N ALA A 2 0.28 30.76 -11.48
CA ALA A 2 0.46 30.54 -12.92
C ALA A 2 1.84 29.99 -13.37
N CYS A 3 2.82 29.81 -12.47
CA CYS A 3 4.16 29.31 -12.84
C CYS A 3 4.30 27.77 -12.71
N GLY A 4 3.61 27.15 -11.73
CA GLY A 4 3.74 25.71 -11.42
C GLY A 4 3.04 24.75 -12.39
N THR A 5 2.19 25.24 -13.29
CA THR A 5 1.56 24.42 -14.35
C THR A 5 2.49 24.15 -15.54
N HIS A 6 3.56 24.95 -15.72
CA HIS A 6 4.45 24.81 -16.89
C HIS A 6 5.44 23.64 -16.78
N PHE A 7 5.90 23.27 -15.57
CA PHE A 7 6.90 22.21 -15.40
C PHE A 7 6.32 20.79 -15.41
N VAL A 8 5.10 20.58 -14.91
CA VAL A 8 4.43 19.26 -15.02
C VAL A 8 3.92 19.02 -16.44
N LEU A 9 3.55 20.08 -17.18
CA LEU A 9 3.27 19.97 -18.62
C LEU A 9 4.52 19.59 -19.44
N ARG A 10 5.74 19.87 -18.95
CA ARG A 10 7.00 19.34 -19.53
C ARG A 10 7.15 17.84 -19.33
N PHE A 11 6.73 17.30 -18.18
CA PHE A 11 6.67 15.84 -17.96
C PHE A 11 5.53 15.17 -18.76
N ASP A 12 4.39 15.85 -18.95
CA ASP A 12 3.24 15.33 -19.72
C ASP A 12 3.40 15.45 -21.25
N ARG A 13 4.18 16.41 -21.75
CA ARG A 13 4.44 16.63 -23.18
C ARG A 13 5.90 16.40 -23.56
N GLY A 14 6.38 15.17 -23.38
CA GLY A 14 7.39 14.63 -24.29
C GLY A 14 8.84 14.65 -23.80
N ILE A 15 9.20 13.59 -23.08
CA ILE A 15 10.58 13.07 -23.07
C ILE A 15 10.97 12.52 -24.47
N GLU A 16 10.00 12.24 -25.35
CA GLU A 16 10.27 11.78 -26.73
C GLU A 16 10.51 12.91 -27.75
N LYS A 17 10.03 14.14 -27.52
CA LYS A 17 10.13 15.22 -28.54
C LYS A 17 11.37 16.10 -28.36
N GLU A 18 11.87 16.26 -27.14
CA GLU A 18 13.01 17.17 -26.86
C GLU A 18 14.39 16.53 -27.13
N LYS A 19 14.48 15.20 -27.32
CA LYS A 19 15.71 14.56 -27.81
C LYS A 19 16.06 14.88 -29.27
N ARG A 20 15.13 15.44 -30.06
CA ARG A 20 15.32 15.67 -31.51
C ARG A 20 15.69 17.09 -31.92
N ASN A 21 15.45 18.12 -31.09
CA ASN A 21 15.45 19.51 -31.57
C ASN A 21 16.40 20.49 -30.85
N GLY A 22 17.36 20.02 -30.03
CA GLY A 22 18.52 20.83 -29.63
C GLY A 22 18.21 22.23 -29.07
N LEU A 23 17.13 22.39 -28.30
CA LEU A 23 16.72 23.68 -27.75
C LEU A 23 16.48 23.58 -26.25
N LEU A 24 17.55 23.35 -25.49
CA LEU A 24 17.62 23.76 -24.10
C LEU A 24 18.33 25.10 -24.04
N CYS A 25 17.63 26.13 -23.58
CA CYS A 25 18.29 27.26 -22.92
C CYS A 25 19.10 26.67 -21.77
N ASN A 26 20.40 27.01 -21.70
CA ASN A 26 21.37 26.59 -20.68
C ASN A 26 20.84 26.74 -19.24
N GLY A 27 20.17 25.73 -18.71
CA GLY A 27 19.76 25.61 -17.31
C GLY A 27 20.20 24.25 -16.77
N ASN A 28 20.85 24.22 -15.60
CA ASN A 28 21.32 22.98 -14.98
C ASN A 28 20.13 22.06 -14.68
N ILE A 29 20.12 20.87 -15.29
CA ILE A 29 19.16 19.79 -15.04
C ILE A 29 19.03 19.46 -13.54
N GLU A 30 20.11 19.67 -12.80
CA GLU A 30 20.22 19.49 -11.35
C GLU A 30 19.29 20.43 -10.56
N LEU A 31 19.28 21.72 -10.91
CA LEU A 31 18.41 22.72 -10.28
C LEU A 31 16.92 22.39 -10.53
N ASP A 32 16.60 21.80 -11.68
CA ASP A 32 15.23 21.42 -12.03
C ASP A 32 14.73 20.23 -11.16
N LEU A 33 15.58 19.26 -10.83
CA LEU A 33 15.19 18.10 -10.01
C LEU A 33 15.03 18.46 -8.53
N GLU A 34 15.91 19.31 -8.00
CA GLU A 34 15.77 19.84 -6.64
C GLU A 34 14.51 20.68 -6.48
N GLN A 35 14.21 21.53 -7.47
CA GLN A 35 12.97 22.29 -7.49
C GLN A 35 11.75 21.36 -7.52
N LEU A 36 11.76 20.32 -8.36
CA LEU A 36 10.69 19.33 -8.41
C LEU A 36 10.50 18.64 -7.04
N ALA A 37 11.59 18.26 -6.37
CA ALA A 37 11.53 17.68 -5.03
C ALA A 37 10.88 18.66 -4.03
N ALA A 38 11.23 19.95 -4.07
CA ALA A 38 10.62 20.96 -3.21
C ALA A 38 9.10 21.11 -3.46
N GLU A 39 8.65 21.13 -4.72
CA GLU A 39 7.23 21.18 -5.07
C GLU A 39 6.46 19.95 -4.58
N LEU A 40 7.06 18.77 -4.74
CA LEU A 40 6.46 17.51 -4.28
C LEU A 40 6.33 17.45 -2.76
N ARG A 41 7.31 17.98 -2.00
CA ARG A 41 7.21 18.12 -0.54
C ARG A 41 6.00 18.98 -0.17
N ALA A 42 5.81 20.12 -0.83
CA ALA A 42 4.68 21.01 -0.58
C ALA A 42 3.32 20.32 -0.87
N ASP A 43 3.24 19.58 -1.97
CA ASP A 43 2.04 18.80 -2.34
C ASP A 43 1.68 17.74 -1.30
N ILE A 44 2.68 17.00 -0.78
CA ILE A 44 2.47 16.01 0.27
C ILE A 44 1.93 16.68 1.52
N VAL A 45 2.58 17.76 1.99
CA VAL A 45 2.16 18.48 3.20
C VAL A 45 0.72 18.97 3.03
N TYR A 46 0.38 19.55 1.88
CA TYR A 46 -0.99 20.00 1.59
C TYR A 46 -2.01 18.85 1.56
N THR A 47 -1.69 17.74 0.89
CA THR A 47 -2.62 16.62 0.75
C THR A 47 -2.85 15.91 2.08
N VAL A 48 -1.76 15.60 2.79
CA VAL A 48 -1.80 14.85 4.04
C VAL A 48 -2.38 15.69 5.18
N SER A 49 -2.16 17.01 5.20
CA SER A 49 -2.78 17.89 6.22
C SER A 49 -4.32 17.86 6.15
N LYS A 50 -4.89 17.71 4.95
CA LYS A 50 -6.34 17.64 4.73
C LYS A 50 -6.93 16.26 5.01
N ILE A 51 -6.31 15.20 4.49
CA ILE A 51 -6.89 13.85 4.47
C ILE A 51 -6.41 13.00 5.65
N GLY A 52 -5.27 13.36 6.25
CA GLY A 52 -4.58 12.55 7.24
C GLY A 52 -3.83 11.37 6.61
N GLY A 53 -2.78 10.91 7.29
CA GLY A 53 -1.92 9.86 6.77
C GLY A 53 -0.46 9.96 7.21
N HIS A 54 0.39 9.27 6.47
CA HIS A 54 1.81 9.06 6.80
C HIS A 54 2.68 10.19 6.24
N LEU A 55 2.73 11.32 6.93
CA LEU A 55 3.42 12.52 6.44
C LEU A 55 4.94 12.32 6.42
N SER A 56 5.53 12.00 7.58
CA SER A 56 6.99 12.00 7.78
C SER A 56 7.73 10.99 6.93
N SER A 57 7.13 9.83 6.72
CA SER A 57 7.71 8.80 5.87
C SER A 57 7.67 9.21 4.39
N SER A 58 6.70 10.03 3.97
CA SER A 58 6.51 10.48 2.57
C SER A 58 7.48 11.58 2.20
N LEU A 59 7.83 12.42 3.18
CA LEU A 59 8.84 13.44 3.02
C LEU A 59 10.25 12.85 2.89
N GLY A 60 10.55 11.76 3.59
CA GLY A 60 11.89 11.16 3.58
C GLY A 60 12.28 10.44 2.28
N VAL A 61 11.40 10.33 1.31
CA VAL A 61 11.58 9.51 0.08
C VAL A 61 11.31 10.30 -1.20
N VAL A 62 11.27 11.63 -1.09
CA VAL A 62 10.98 12.52 -2.21
C VAL A 62 12.08 12.42 -3.25
N GLU A 63 13.34 12.56 -2.84
CA GLU A 63 14.49 12.55 -3.73
C GLU A 63 14.64 11.17 -4.38
N LEU A 64 14.49 10.10 -3.58
CA LEU A 64 14.44 8.73 -4.09
C LEU A 64 13.37 8.53 -5.16
N SER A 65 12.16 9.03 -4.93
CA SER A 65 11.05 8.86 -5.89
C SER A 65 11.31 9.65 -7.18
N VAL A 66 11.86 10.86 -7.07
CA VAL A 66 12.25 11.69 -8.22
C VAL A 66 13.35 10.99 -9.03
N ALA A 67 14.43 10.55 -8.37
CA ALA A 67 15.56 9.90 -9.02
C ALA A 67 15.13 8.60 -9.75
N LEU A 68 14.31 7.77 -9.10
CA LEU A 68 13.78 6.55 -9.71
C LEU A 68 12.96 6.83 -10.97
N HIS A 69 12.02 7.77 -10.91
CA HIS A 69 11.18 8.12 -12.07
C HIS A 69 11.93 8.92 -13.15
N HIS A 70 13.06 9.55 -12.80
CA HIS A 70 13.93 10.21 -13.76
C HIS A 70 14.77 9.20 -14.56
N VAL A 71 15.31 8.17 -13.89
CA VAL A 71 16.25 7.21 -14.50
C VAL A 71 15.55 6.02 -15.15
N PHE A 72 14.48 5.51 -14.56
CA PHE A 72 13.75 4.33 -15.05
C PHE A 72 12.54 4.73 -15.91
N ASN A 73 12.41 4.11 -17.08
CA ASN A 73 11.38 4.40 -18.05
C ASN A 73 10.07 3.67 -17.72
N THR A 74 9.34 4.15 -16.71
CA THR A 74 8.02 3.59 -16.38
C THR A 74 6.97 3.96 -17.44
N PRO A 75 6.05 3.07 -17.85
CA PRO A 75 5.73 1.78 -17.23
C PRO A 75 6.46 0.57 -17.82
N GLU A 76 7.42 0.73 -18.74
CA GLU A 76 8.18 -0.40 -19.30
C GLU A 76 9.06 -1.03 -18.23
N ASP A 77 9.89 -0.21 -17.60
CA ASP A 77 10.59 -0.55 -16.36
C ASP A 77 9.58 -0.69 -15.23
N LYS A 78 9.80 -1.68 -14.35
CA LYS A 78 8.89 -2.01 -13.25
C LYS A 78 9.45 -1.48 -11.95
N ILE A 79 8.73 -0.57 -11.31
CA ILE A 79 9.02 -0.12 -9.96
C ILE A 79 7.96 -0.69 -9.02
N ILE A 80 8.40 -1.48 -8.05
CA ILE A 80 7.56 -2.16 -7.07
C ILE A 80 7.83 -1.52 -5.71
N TRP A 81 6.76 -1.03 -5.08
CA TRP A 81 6.85 -0.35 -3.78
C TRP A 81 6.34 -1.24 -2.66
N ASP A 82 7.20 -1.59 -1.71
CA ASP A 82 6.83 -2.34 -0.52
C ASP A 82 6.06 -1.47 0.51
N VAL A 83 5.51 -2.14 1.53
CA VAL A 83 4.83 -1.53 2.67
C VAL A 83 5.60 -1.85 3.94
N GLY A 84 5.84 -0.86 4.82
CA GLY A 84 6.36 -1.18 6.15
C GLY A 84 5.39 -2.02 7.00
N HIS A 85 5.87 -3.11 7.61
CA HIS A 85 5.12 -3.98 8.54
C HIS A 85 5.37 -3.61 9.99
N GLN A 86 4.70 -2.58 10.51
CA GLN A 86 4.67 -2.41 11.97
C GLN A 86 3.29 -1.88 12.41
N PRO A 87 2.58 -2.57 13.32
CA PRO A 87 1.21 -2.23 13.72
C PRO A 87 1.10 -1.04 14.69
N LYS A 88 2.17 -0.64 15.37
CA LYS A 88 2.14 0.44 16.38
C LYS A 88 3.11 1.59 16.12
N VAL A 89 4.07 1.40 15.24
CA VAL A 89 5.17 2.33 15.05
C VAL A 89 5.67 2.14 13.62
N LEU A 90 5.51 3.14 12.75
CA LEU A 90 6.33 3.26 11.54
C LEU A 90 6.01 2.32 10.36
N LYS A 91 5.01 2.70 9.57
CA LYS A 91 4.83 2.17 8.21
C LYS A 91 5.45 3.14 7.20
N SER A 92 6.44 2.69 6.42
CA SER A 92 6.88 3.38 5.20
C SER A 92 5.72 3.31 4.20
N LYS A 93 4.84 4.33 4.22
CA LYS A 93 3.61 4.34 3.43
C LYS A 93 3.64 5.20 2.17
N SER A 94 4.84 5.53 1.72
CA SER A 94 5.12 6.94 1.63
C SER A 94 5.70 7.39 0.30
N CYS A 95 6.54 6.55 -0.30
CA CYS A 95 6.96 6.71 -1.69
C CYS A 95 5.77 6.63 -2.66
N ARG A 96 4.63 6.11 -2.18
CA ARG A 96 3.44 5.81 -2.96
C ARG A 96 2.61 7.05 -3.32
N HIS A 97 2.61 8.08 -2.47
CA HIS A 97 1.95 9.34 -2.80
C HIS A 97 2.73 10.05 -3.92
N LEU A 98 4.06 10.07 -3.81
CA LEU A 98 4.95 10.65 -4.81
C LEU A 98 4.89 9.92 -6.13
N HIS A 99 4.98 8.60 -6.10
CA HIS A 99 4.77 7.75 -7.27
C HIS A 99 3.46 8.09 -7.97
N LYS A 100 2.33 8.16 -7.23
CA LYS A 100 1.02 8.53 -7.81
C LYS A 100 1.04 9.94 -8.41
N ILE A 101 1.61 10.93 -7.72
CA ILE A 101 1.74 12.31 -8.22
C ILE A 101 2.52 12.35 -9.54
N LEU A 102 3.71 11.73 -9.57
CA LEU A 102 4.62 11.66 -10.71
C LEU A 102 4.03 10.87 -11.89
N THR A 103 3.11 9.96 -11.63
CA THR A 103 2.46 9.10 -12.64
C THR A 103 1.03 9.54 -12.94
N ARG A 104 0.87 10.86 -13.18
CA ARG A 104 -0.35 11.52 -13.68
C ARG A 104 -1.57 11.49 -12.77
N ARG A 105 -1.40 11.27 -11.46
CA ARG A 105 -2.53 11.26 -10.49
C ARG A 105 -2.54 12.45 -9.53
N ARG A 106 -1.69 13.47 -9.74
CA ARG A 106 -1.61 14.70 -8.92
C ARG A 106 -2.98 15.35 -8.68
N SER A 107 -3.78 15.53 -9.74
CA SER A 107 -5.11 16.18 -9.66
C SER A 107 -6.11 15.41 -8.80
N ARG A 108 -5.96 14.08 -8.67
CA ARG A 108 -6.84 13.19 -7.90
C ARG A 108 -6.35 12.91 -6.48
N MET A 109 -5.21 13.48 -6.06
CA MET A 109 -4.66 13.24 -4.72
C MET A 109 -5.60 13.70 -3.59
N HIS A 110 -6.46 14.69 -3.84
CA HIS A 110 -7.46 15.18 -2.87
C HIS A 110 -8.58 14.18 -2.53
N ILE A 111 -8.70 13.08 -3.30
CA ILE A 111 -9.63 11.96 -3.08
C ILE A 111 -8.93 10.65 -2.71
N ILE A 112 -7.64 10.67 -2.37
CA ILE A 112 -6.94 9.45 -1.94
C ILE A 112 -7.55 8.89 -0.64
N ARG A 113 -7.69 7.56 -0.58
CA ARG A 113 -8.28 6.78 0.53
C ARG A 113 -9.76 7.06 0.82
N LYS A 114 -10.44 7.86 -0.01
CA LYS A 114 -11.89 8.07 0.08
C LYS A 114 -12.62 7.00 -0.72
N THR A 115 -13.88 6.76 -0.38
CA THR A 115 -14.77 5.88 -1.13
C THR A 115 -14.80 6.29 -2.61
N SER A 116 -14.62 5.31 -3.51
CA SER A 116 -14.48 5.52 -4.97
C SER A 116 -13.31 6.44 -5.37
N GLY A 117 -12.33 6.63 -4.49
CA GLY A 117 -11.15 7.46 -4.67
C GLY A 117 -9.91 6.70 -5.14
N LEU A 118 -8.75 7.35 -5.02
CA LEU A 118 -7.47 6.67 -5.25
C LEU A 118 -7.12 5.78 -4.06
N SER A 119 -6.62 4.57 -4.30
CA SER A 119 -6.09 3.72 -3.24
C SER A 119 -4.90 4.39 -2.54
N GLY A 120 -4.77 4.13 -1.23
CA GLY A 120 -3.59 4.53 -0.45
C GLY A 120 -2.31 3.75 -0.80
N PHE A 121 -2.42 2.76 -1.68
CA PHE A 121 -1.35 1.89 -2.17
C PHE A 121 -1.42 1.77 -3.70
N PRO A 122 -0.32 1.43 -4.40
CA PRO A 122 -0.37 0.96 -5.78
C PRO A 122 -1.40 -0.16 -5.91
N LYS A 123 -2.29 0.01 -6.88
CA LYS A 123 -3.31 -0.96 -7.26
C LYS A 123 -3.21 -1.10 -8.78
N ARG A 124 -2.97 -2.32 -9.25
CA ARG A 124 -2.73 -2.62 -10.67
C ARG A 124 -3.88 -2.13 -11.57
N ASP A 125 -5.11 -2.26 -11.10
CA ASP A 125 -6.30 -1.79 -11.83
C ASP A 125 -6.46 -0.26 -11.82
N GLU A 126 -5.75 0.45 -10.94
CA GLU A 126 -5.82 1.91 -10.84
C GLU A 126 -4.89 2.59 -11.85
N SER A 127 -3.75 1.99 -12.19
CA SER A 127 -2.74 2.59 -13.05
C SER A 127 -1.78 1.58 -13.66
N ILE A 128 -1.42 1.76 -14.93
CA ILE A 128 -0.37 0.99 -15.62
C ILE A 128 1.03 1.14 -14.99
N TYR A 129 1.23 2.21 -14.21
CA TYR A 129 2.47 2.48 -13.49
C TYR A 129 2.56 1.70 -12.16
N ASP A 130 1.43 1.17 -11.67
CA ASP A 130 1.37 0.38 -10.44
C ASP A 130 1.71 -1.09 -10.79
N ALA A 131 3.00 -1.41 -10.91
CA ALA A 131 3.46 -2.74 -11.36
C ALA A 131 2.96 -3.90 -10.48
N PHE A 132 2.81 -3.69 -9.18
CA PHE A 132 2.35 -4.68 -8.21
C PHE A 132 1.39 -4.08 -7.20
N GLY A 133 0.40 -4.86 -6.76
CA GLY A 133 -0.55 -4.45 -5.73
C GLY A 133 0.08 -4.56 -4.35
N ALA A 134 0.16 -3.45 -3.62
CA ALA A 134 0.82 -3.42 -2.30
C ALA A 134 -0.21 -3.35 -1.15
N GLY A 135 0.12 -3.93 0.00
CA GLY A 135 -0.73 -3.88 1.20
C GLY A 135 -0.05 -4.50 2.41
N HIS A 136 0.16 -5.81 2.37
CA HIS A 136 1.10 -6.50 3.25
C HIS A 136 2.54 -6.14 2.87
N SER A 137 3.46 -6.25 3.82
CA SER A 137 4.88 -5.95 3.61
C SER A 137 5.61 -7.13 2.99
N SER A 138 6.88 -6.90 2.65
CA SER A 138 7.88 -7.93 2.41
C SER A 138 7.57 -8.79 1.19
N THR A 139 6.68 -8.29 0.32
CA THR A 139 6.23 -8.95 -0.90
C THR A 139 6.94 -8.42 -2.14
N SER A 140 7.58 -7.25 -2.06
CA SER A 140 8.17 -6.56 -3.22
C SER A 140 9.32 -7.33 -3.87
N ILE A 141 10.23 -7.91 -3.07
CA ILE A 141 11.39 -8.63 -3.59
C ILE A 141 10.93 -9.92 -4.28
N SER A 142 10.04 -10.70 -3.65
CA SER A 142 9.48 -11.91 -4.27
C SER A 142 8.76 -11.61 -5.59
N ALA A 143 7.90 -10.58 -5.59
CA ALA A 143 7.19 -10.17 -6.80
C ALA A 143 8.13 -9.64 -7.89
N GLY A 144 9.14 -8.86 -7.49
CA GLY A 144 10.16 -8.34 -8.39
C GLY A 144 10.98 -9.44 -9.03
N LEU A 145 11.42 -10.43 -8.26
CA LEU A 145 12.12 -11.59 -8.78
C LEU A 145 11.27 -12.34 -9.82
N GLY A 146 9.99 -12.56 -9.55
CA GLY A 146 9.08 -13.17 -10.53
C GLY A 146 8.97 -12.38 -11.83
N MET A 147 8.93 -11.03 -11.74
CA MET A 147 8.92 -10.16 -12.93
C MET A 147 10.26 -10.17 -13.67
N ALA A 148 11.39 -10.25 -12.95
CA ALA A 148 12.73 -10.31 -13.52
C ALA A 148 12.94 -11.63 -14.28
N VAL A 149 12.58 -12.76 -13.66
CA VAL A 149 12.62 -14.09 -14.32
C VAL A 149 11.71 -14.12 -15.55
N ALA A 150 10.48 -13.60 -15.45
CA ALA A 150 9.57 -13.54 -16.59
C ALA A 150 10.13 -12.66 -17.73
N ARG A 151 10.80 -11.55 -17.41
CA ARG A 151 11.51 -10.72 -18.39
C ARG A 151 12.59 -11.53 -19.10
N ASP A 152 13.42 -12.25 -18.34
CA ASP A 152 14.57 -12.99 -18.85
C ASP A 152 14.10 -14.10 -19.81
N LEU A 153 13.03 -14.83 -19.44
CA LEU A 153 12.39 -15.83 -20.30
C LEU A 153 11.81 -15.25 -21.59
N LEU A 154 11.35 -14.00 -21.57
CA LEU A 154 10.83 -13.30 -22.75
C LEU A 154 11.92 -12.60 -23.57
N GLY A 155 13.20 -12.70 -23.19
CA GLY A 155 14.31 -12.02 -23.85
C GLY A 155 14.20 -10.48 -23.80
N LYS A 156 13.47 -9.94 -22.83
CA LYS A 156 13.28 -8.49 -22.66
C LYS A 156 14.43 -7.88 -21.85
N LYS A 157 14.67 -6.58 -22.02
CA LYS A 157 15.73 -5.84 -21.32
C LYS A 157 15.19 -4.74 -20.39
N ILE A 158 13.99 -4.94 -19.83
CA ILE A 158 13.41 -3.98 -18.88
C ILE A 158 14.08 -4.10 -17.51
N ASN A 159 14.11 -3.02 -16.76
CA ASN A 159 14.61 -3.01 -15.40
C ASN A 159 13.47 -3.35 -14.44
N VAL A 160 13.80 -4.12 -13.39
CA VAL A 160 12.86 -4.41 -12.30
C VAL A 160 13.50 -3.91 -11.01
N VAL A 161 12.79 -3.00 -10.35
CA VAL A 161 13.24 -2.30 -9.15
C VAL A 161 12.26 -2.55 -8.01
N SER A 162 12.73 -3.16 -6.93
CA SER A 162 11.95 -3.38 -5.71
C SER A 162 12.42 -2.45 -4.60
N VAL A 163 11.58 -1.51 -4.19
CA VAL A 163 11.87 -0.56 -3.10
C VAL A 163 11.25 -1.07 -1.81
N ILE A 164 12.10 -1.39 -0.83
CA ILE A 164 11.71 -1.99 0.45
C ILE A 164 12.24 -1.17 1.62
N GLY A 165 11.43 -0.98 2.67
CA GLY A 165 11.87 -0.30 3.89
C GLY A 165 12.58 -1.25 4.86
N ASP A 166 13.47 -0.72 5.69
CA ASP A 166 14.14 -1.45 6.78
C ASP A 166 13.21 -2.32 7.62
N GLY A 167 12.07 -1.78 8.06
CA GLY A 167 11.08 -2.55 8.83
C GLY A 167 10.39 -3.69 8.05
N ALA A 168 10.29 -3.59 6.72
CA ALA A 168 9.74 -4.66 5.87
C ALA A 168 10.81 -5.72 5.54
N MET A 169 12.08 -5.34 5.51
CA MET A 169 13.20 -6.26 5.28
C MET A 169 13.35 -7.30 6.40
N ALA A 170 12.85 -7.01 7.60
CA ALA A 170 12.94 -7.90 8.76
C ALA A 170 12.09 -9.20 8.65
N ALA A 171 11.19 -9.32 7.67
CA ALA A 171 10.34 -10.52 7.54
C ALA A 171 11.06 -11.64 6.79
N GLY A 172 10.82 -12.90 7.18
CA GLY A 172 11.41 -14.08 6.55
C GLY A 172 11.21 -14.15 5.03
N GLN A 173 10.02 -13.76 4.54
CA GLN A 173 9.74 -13.71 3.09
C GLN A 173 10.72 -12.83 2.30
N ALA A 174 11.22 -11.73 2.88
CA ALA A 174 12.21 -10.89 2.22
C ALA A 174 13.56 -11.62 2.07
N TYR A 175 13.99 -12.34 3.11
CA TYR A 175 15.22 -13.14 3.07
C TYR A 175 15.11 -14.35 2.15
N GLU A 176 13.98 -15.06 2.14
CA GLU A 176 13.70 -16.13 1.19
C GLU A 176 13.79 -15.61 -0.26
N ALA A 177 13.21 -14.44 -0.52
CA ALA A 177 13.24 -13.82 -1.83
C ALA A 177 14.66 -13.38 -2.24
N MET A 178 15.43 -12.76 -1.33
CA MET A 178 16.82 -12.37 -1.62
C MET A 178 17.70 -13.59 -1.87
N ASN A 179 17.59 -14.63 -1.04
CA ASN A 179 18.36 -15.85 -1.21
C ASN A 179 18.05 -16.52 -2.57
N ASN A 180 16.77 -16.57 -2.97
CA ASN A 180 16.38 -17.07 -4.29
C ASN A 180 16.85 -16.15 -5.43
N THR A 181 16.91 -14.84 -5.19
CA THR A 181 17.42 -13.87 -6.16
C THR A 181 18.91 -14.12 -6.43
N GLY A 182 19.72 -14.31 -5.39
CA GLY A 182 21.13 -14.65 -5.52
C GLY A 182 21.34 -16.01 -6.20
N TYR A 183 20.53 -17.01 -5.86
CA TYR A 183 20.61 -18.34 -6.48
C TYR A 183 20.30 -18.33 -7.98
N LEU A 184 19.31 -17.55 -8.42
CA LEU A 184 18.91 -17.48 -9.83
C LEU A 184 19.76 -16.53 -10.66
N GLU A 185 20.60 -15.71 -10.03
CA GLU A 185 21.43 -14.68 -10.69
C GLU A 185 20.60 -13.81 -11.66
N SER A 186 19.33 -13.53 -11.32
CA SER A 186 18.45 -12.72 -12.16
C SER A 186 18.63 -11.24 -11.84
N ASN A 187 18.69 -10.40 -12.87
CA ASN A 187 18.92 -8.97 -12.74
C ASN A 187 17.72 -8.26 -12.08
N LEU A 188 17.74 -8.18 -10.75
CA LEU A 188 16.79 -7.48 -9.90
C LEU A 188 17.52 -6.39 -9.12
N ILE A 189 16.99 -5.16 -9.17
CA ILE A 189 17.51 -4.04 -8.38
C ILE A 189 16.67 -3.92 -7.11
N VAL A 190 17.27 -4.17 -5.96
CA VAL A 190 16.65 -3.99 -4.65
C VAL A 190 17.13 -2.67 -4.06
N VAL A 191 16.20 -1.76 -3.77
CA VAL A 191 16.50 -0.50 -3.07
C VAL A 191 16.03 -0.62 -1.63
N LEU A 192 16.98 -0.74 -0.71
CA LEU A 192 16.74 -0.70 0.72
C LEU A 192 16.68 0.77 1.17
N ASN A 193 15.49 1.17 1.59
CA ASN A 193 15.20 2.47 2.16
C ASN A 193 15.28 2.41 3.70
N ASP A 194 16.48 2.66 4.23
CA ASP A 194 16.78 2.64 5.65
C ASP A 194 16.54 4.00 6.31
N ASN A 195 15.67 4.02 7.30
CA ASN A 195 15.38 5.19 8.12
C ASN A 195 15.83 5.01 9.58
N LYS A 196 16.71 4.02 9.82
CA LYS A 196 17.35 3.64 11.09
C LYS A 196 16.40 3.20 12.19
N GLN A 197 15.30 2.53 11.85
CA GLN A 197 14.38 1.98 12.88
C GLN A 197 14.69 0.56 13.25
N VAL A 198 15.16 -0.22 12.30
CA VAL A 198 15.59 -1.59 12.55
C VAL A 198 17.09 -1.67 12.31
N SER A 199 17.80 -2.26 13.27
CA SER A 199 19.20 -2.62 13.06
C SER A 199 19.23 -3.79 12.08
N LEU A 200 19.66 -3.53 10.85
CA LEU A 200 19.84 -4.58 9.84
C LEU A 200 21.23 -5.21 9.99
N PRO A 201 21.39 -6.50 9.64
CA PRO A 201 22.67 -7.21 9.65
C PRO A 201 23.59 -6.71 8.52
N THR A 202 24.03 -5.45 8.64
CA THR A 202 25.06 -4.80 7.83
C THR A 202 26.46 -4.98 8.43
N ALA A 203 26.53 -5.70 9.55
CA ALA A 203 27.78 -6.06 10.22
C ALA A 203 28.59 -7.05 9.37
N THR A 204 29.90 -6.86 9.35
CA THR A 204 30.85 -7.84 8.79
C THR A 204 31.23 -8.83 9.91
N LEU A 205 31.94 -9.92 9.56
CA LEU A 205 32.46 -10.91 10.52
C LEU A 205 33.26 -10.32 11.71
N ASN A 206 33.66 -9.04 11.65
CA ASN A 206 34.41 -8.34 12.71
C ASN A 206 33.58 -7.33 13.54
N GLY A 207 32.25 -7.31 13.41
CA GLY A 207 31.34 -6.41 14.14
C GLY A 207 30.52 -5.48 13.22
N PRO A 208 29.70 -4.57 13.79
CA PRO A 208 28.99 -3.56 13.01
C PRO A 208 29.98 -2.87 12.10
N ALA A 209 29.69 -2.76 10.79
CA ALA A 209 30.54 -2.01 9.88
C ALA A 209 30.76 -0.63 10.49
N THR A 210 31.99 -0.35 10.93
CA THR A 210 32.35 1.00 11.34
C THR A 210 32.04 1.87 10.13
N PRO A 211 31.21 2.93 10.26
CA PRO A 211 31.03 3.87 9.17
C PRO A 211 32.45 4.31 8.82
N SER A 212 32.91 3.92 7.64
CA SER A 212 34.25 4.26 7.19
C SER A 212 34.40 5.76 7.36
N ILE A 213 35.55 6.20 7.84
CA ILE A 213 35.90 7.61 8.05
C ILE A 213 35.85 8.30 6.67
N THR A 214 34.68 8.75 6.23
CA THR A 214 34.44 9.39 4.93
C THR A 214 33.49 10.57 5.09
N LYS A 215 33.65 11.31 6.18
CA LYS A 215 32.85 12.52 6.45
C LYS A 215 33.45 13.82 5.90
N GLN A 216 34.49 13.75 5.05
CA GLN A 216 35.08 14.93 4.45
C GLN A 216 35.44 14.69 2.99
N ILE A 217 34.90 15.60 2.15
CA ILE A 217 35.26 15.89 0.74
C ILE A 217 34.49 15.01 -0.28
N GLY A 218 33.66 15.68 -1.09
CA GLY A 218 32.68 15.12 -2.04
C GLY A 218 33.12 13.90 -2.84
N GLY A 219 32.66 12.71 -2.43
CA GLY A 219 33.14 11.45 -3.00
C GLY A 219 32.25 10.22 -2.81
N GLN A 220 30.96 10.34 -2.44
CA GLN A 220 30.09 9.16 -2.33
C GLN A 220 29.76 8.55 -3.70
N ALA A 221 29.34 9.36 -4.68
CA ALA A 221 29.13 8.88 -6.05
C ALA A 221 30.42 8.34 -6.71
N HIS A 222 31.59 8.90 -6.37
CA HIS A 222 32.88 8.44 -6.89
C HIS A 222 33.30 7.09 -6.29
N GLN A 223 33.01 6.84 -5.01
CA GLN A 223 33.24 5.55 -4.37
C GLN A 223 32.27 4.47 -4.86
N VAL A 224 31.01 4.81 -5.08
CA VAL A 224 30.05 3.89 -5.73
C VAL A 224 30.49 3.61 -7.17
N ALA A 225 30.98 4.62 -7.90
CA ALA A 225 31.60 4.43 -9.21
C ALA A 225 32.72 3.41 -9.16
N ALA A 226 33.65 3.59 -8.21
CA ALA A 226 34.80 2.71 -8.05
C ALA A 226 34.37 1.27 -7.71
N LYS A 227 33.36 1.09 -6.85
CA LYS A 227 32.83 -0.25 -6.53
C LYS A 227 32.15 -0.88 -7.77
N VAL A 228 31.32 -0.12 -8.48
CA VAL A 228 30.67 -0.56 -9.74
C VAL A 228 31.72 -0.91 -10.79
N ASP A 229 32.80 -0.14 -10.93
CA ASP A 229 33.90 -0.38 -11.87
C ASP A 229 34.78 -1.58 -11.46
N GLU A 230 35.08 -1.73 -10.17
CA GLU A 230 35.79 -2.89 -9.58
C GLU A 230 35.03 -4.18 -9.91
N TYR A 231 33.71 -4.13 -9.81
CA TYR A 231 32.84 -5.25 -10.11
C TYR A 231 32.66 -5.51 -11.62
N ALA A 232 32.56 -4.46 -12.45
CA ALA A 232 32.57 -4.58 -13.91
C ALA A 232 33.87 -5.23 -14.42
N ARG A 233 34.95 -5.16 -13.64
CA ARG A 233 36.24 -5.82 -13.89
C ARG A 233 36.33 -7.25 -13.30
N GLY A 234 35.28 -7.76 -12.66
CA GLY A 234 35.22 -9.11 -12.10
C GLY A 234 36.06 -9.31 -10.83
N MET A 235 36.43 -8.24 -10.13
CA MET A 235 37.15 -8.31 -8.87
C MET A 235 36.13 -8.47 -7.72
N ILE A 236 35.95 -9.69 -7.23
CA ILE A 236 35.14 -9.94 -6.02
C ILE A 236 35.99 -9.50 -4.82
N SER A 237 35.54 -8.49 -4.09
CA SER A 237 36.22 -8.00 -2.90
C SER A 237 36.37 -9.14 -1.87
N ALA A 238 37.61 -9.62 -1.71
CA ALA A 238 37.99 -10.71 -0.81
C ALA A 238 38.12 -10.26 0.67
N SER A 239 37.50 -9.14 1.06
CA SER A 239 37.72 -8.52 2.36
C SER A 239 36.42 -8.01 2.98
N GLY A 240 35.73 -8.90 3.71
CA GLY A 240 34.63 -8.57 4.62
C GLY A 240 33.24 -8.53 3.98
N SER A 241 32.73 -9.69 3.54
CA SER A 241 31.39 -9.82 2.97
C SER A 241 30.31 -9.38 3.97
N THR A 242 29.43 -8.49 3.53
CA THR A 242 28.16 -8.24 4.22
C THR A 242 27.25 -9.46 4.07
N LEU A 243 26.26 -9.64 4.95
CA LEU A 243 25.26 -10.72 4.81
C LEU A 243 24.64 -10.73 3.40
N PHE A 244 24.42 -9.54 2.82
CA PHE A 244 23.83 -9.40 1.48
C PHE A 244 24.73 -9.95 0.37
N GLU A 245 26.04 -9.77 0.50
CA GLU A 245 27.01 -10.34 -0.44
C GLU A 245 27.11 -11.86 -0.28
N GLU A 246 26.99 -12.39 0.94
CA GLU A 246 26.98 -13.85 1.20
C GLU A 246 25.77 -14.56 0.58
N ILE A 247 24.60 -13.90 0.55
CA ILE A 247 23.39 -14.42 -0.10
C ILE A 247 23.36 -14.14 -1.62
N GLY A 248 24.46 -13.65 -2.20
CA GLY A 248 24.63 -13.49 -3.64
C GLY A 248 24.11 -12.17 -4.22
N LEU A 249 23.86 -11.15 -3.40
CA LEU A 249 23.51 -9.81 -3.89
C LEU A 249 24.71 -8.87 -3.89
N TYR A 250 24.85 -8.09 -4.95
CA TYR A 250 25.85 -7.04 -5.02
C TYR A 250 25.43 -5.83 -4.17
N TYR A 251 26.15 -5.57 -3.08
CA TYR A 251 25.78 -4.54 -2.11
C TYR A 251 26.45 -3.18 -2.42
N ILE A 252 25.64 -2.12 -2.51
CA ILE A 252 26.07 -0.73 -2.71
C ILE A 252 25.51 0.13 -1.57
N GLY A 253 26.38 0.72 -0.76
CA GLY A 253 26.01 1.72 0.26
C GLY A 253 26.67 1.48 1.62
N PRO A 254 26.22 2.17 2.68
CA PRO A 254 25.09 3.12 2.70
C PRO A 254 25.37 4.41 1.91
N VAL A 255 24.35 4.95 1.22
CA VAL A 255 24.40 6.24 0.49
C VAL A 255 23.37 7.24 1.03
N ASP A 256 23.61 8.54 0.86
CA ASP A 256 22.64 9.57 1.24
C ASP A 256 21.40 9.55 0.33
N GLY A 257 20.22 9.28 0.92
CA GLY A 257 18.95 9.26 0.21
C GLY A 257 18.32 10.62 -0.07
N HIS A 258 18.94 11.71 0.39
CA HIS A 258 18.49 13.08 0.15
C HIS A 258 19.32 13.84 -0.87
N ASN A 259 20.37 13.22 -1.43
CA ASN A 259 21.10 13.79 -2.55
C ASN A 259 20.55 13.21 -3.87
N VAL A 260 19.71 13.97 -4.56
CA VAL A 260 19.10 13.53 -5.83
C VAL A 260 20.14 13.29 -6.93
N GLU A 261 21.23 14.06 -6.95
CA GLU A 261 22.31 13.94 -7.94
C GLU A 261 23.07 12.61 -7.78
N ASP A 262 23.47 12.31 -6.54
CA ASP A 262 24.13 11.04 -6.20
C ASP A 262 23.21 9.86 -6.59
N LEU A 263 21.93 9.93 -6.22
CA LEU A 263 20.96 8.87 -6.53
C LEU A 263 20.78 8.67 -8.03
N VAL A 264 20.64 9.75 -8.81
CA VAL A 264 20.53 9.67 -10.28
C VAL A 264 21.78 9.03 -10.88
N THR A 265 22.96 9.47 -10.44
CA THR A 265 24.24 8.93 -10.91
C THR A 265 24.39 7.44 -10.61
N ILE A 266 24.03 7.02 -9.40
CA ILE A 266 24.08 5.61 -8.97
C ILE A 266 23.12 4.77 -9.81
N PHE A 267 21.86 5.19 -9.95
CA PHE A 267 20.87 4.44 -10.73
C PHE A 267 21.23 4.36 -12.23
N GLN A 268 21.81 5.42 -12.81
CA GLN A 268 22.27 5.40 -14.20
C GLN A 268 23.39 4.38 -14.41
N LYS A 269 24.39 4.38 -13.52
CA LYS A 269 25.50 3.41 -13.59
C LYS A 269 25.00 1.97 -13.48
N ILE A 270 24.09 1.70 -12.54
CA ILE A 270 23.53 0.36 -12.35
C ILE A 270 22.74 -0.08 -13.58
N LYS A 271 22.00 0.83 -14.21
CA LYS A 271 21.27 0.56 -15.46
C LYS A 271 22.20 0.23 -16.64
N GLU A 272 23.42 0.78 -16.64
CA GLU A 272 24.44 0.55 -17.66
C GLU A 272 25.32 -0.68 -17.39
N MET A 273 25.20 -1.32 -16.21
CA MET A 273 26.03 -2.46 -15.86
C MET A 273 25.81 -3.64 -16.83
N PRO A 274 26.90 -4.22 -17.38
CA PRO A 274 26.83 -5.21 -18.46
C PRO A 274 26.43 -6.63 -17.99
N ALA A 275 26.38 -6.89 -16.69
CA ALA A 275 26.18 -8.24 -16.14
C ALA A 275 24.89 -8.33 -15.29
N PRO A 276 24.15 -9.45 -15.37
CA PRO A 276 22.80 -9.57 -14.82
C PRO A 276 22.77 -9.90 -13.32
N TRP A 277 23.67 -9.33 -12.52
CA TRP A 277 23.71 -9.66 -11.09
C TRP A 277 22.65 -8.88 -10.30
N PRO A 278 22.00 -9.50 -9.31
CA PRO A 278 21.08 -8.78 -8.45
C PRO A 278 21.82 -7.79 -7.57
N VAL A 279 21.34 -6.55 -7.53
CA VAL A 279 21.98 -5.45 -6.82
C VAL A 279 21.11 -5.03 -5.64
N LEU A 280 21.73 -4.81 -4.48
CA LEU A 280 21.09 -4.18 -3.33
C LEU A 280 21.74 -2.81 -3.06
N ILE A 281 20.94 -1.76 -3.20
CA ILE A 281 21.34 -0.37 -2.93
C ILE A 281 20.79 0.03 -1.57
N HIS A 282 21.67 0.26 -0.60
CA HIS A 282 21.33 0.71 0.74
C HIS A 282 21.35 2.23 0.81
N ILE A 283 20.15 2.81 0.87
CA ILE A 283 19.93 4.24 0.95
C ILE A 283 19.51 4.60 2.37
N VAL A 284 20.17 5.59 2.95
CA VAL A 284 19.85 6.11 4.28
C VAL A 284 19.07 7.40 4.15
N ILE A 285 17.89 7.46 4.79
CA ILE A 285 17.01 8.62 4.79
C ILE A 285 16.70 9.11 6.21
N GLU A 286 16.24 10.35 6.28
CA GLU A 286 15.69 10.98 7.47
C GLU A 286 14.17 11.15 7.33
N LYS A 287 13.42 10.60 8.28
CA LYS A 287 11.97 10.87 8.35
C LYS A 287 11.70 12.35 8.63
N GLY A 288 10.70 12.88 7.95
CA GLY A 288 10.26 14.27 8.09
C GLY A 288 11.09 15.29 7.31
N LYS A 289 12.11 14.85 6.55
CA LYS A 289 13.07 15.74 5.89
C LYS A 289 12.40 16.84 5.08
N GLY A 290 12.83 18.08 5.29
CA GLY A 290 12.34 19.26 4.59
C GLY A 290 11.02 19.82 5.14
N TYR A 291 10.54 19.34 6.29
CA TYR A 291 9.42 19.94 7.01
C TYR A 291 9.78 20.11 8.49
N PRO A 292 10.21 21.33 8.91
CA PRO A 292 10.72 21.58 10.25
C PRO A 292 9.82 21.10 11.41
N PRO A 293 8.47 21.21 11.32
CA PRO A 293 7.60 20.67 12.37
C PRO A 293 7.66 19.14 12.50
N ALA A 294 7.85 18.41 11.39
CA ALA A 294 8.03 16.95 11.44
C ALA A 294 9.44 16.55 11.85
N GLU A 295 10.47 17.33 11.56
CA GLU A 295 11.83 17.03 12.00
C GLU A 295 11.99 17.21 13.53
N ALA A 296 11.31 18.22 14.09
CA ALA A 296 11.37 18.54 15.51
C ALA A 296 10.44 17.67 16.39
N ALA A 297 9.41 17.04 15.81
CA ALA A 297 8.44 16.28 16.58
C ALA A 297 9.02 14.93 17.10
N PRO A 298 8.71 14.49 18.34
CA PRO A 298 9.22 13.23 18.89
C PRO A 298 8.79 11.99 18.09
N ASP A 299 7.57 12.00 17.55
CA ASP A 299 7.04 10.97 16.64
C ASP A 299 7.30 11.28 15.17
N LYS A 300 8.04 12.36 14.91
CA LYS A 300 8.27 13.00 13.62
C LYS A 300 7.00 13.32 12.83
N MET A 301 5.84 13.48 13.47
CA MET A 301 4.53 13.56 12.79
C MET A 301 4.27 12.35 11.86
N HIS A 302 4.54 11.14 12.34
CA HIS A 302 4.34 9.90 11.57
C HIS A 302 2.90 9.73 11.11
N ASP A 303 1.93 9.99 11.98
CA ASP A 303 0.50 9.92 11.67
C ASP A 303 -0.19 11.25 11.95
N TRP A 304 -0.49 12.00 10.88
CA TRP A 304 -1.33 13.18 11.00
C TRP A 304 -2.81 12.80 10.93
N LYS A 305 -3.58 13.21 11.94
CA LYS A 305 -5.05 13.19 11.89
C LYS A 305 -5.48 14.46 11.17
N GLY A 306 -5.85 14.34 9.89
CA GLY A 306 -6.32 15.47 9.08
C GLY A 306 -7.53 16.17 9.68
N GLN A 307 -7.82 17.39 9.23
CA GLN A 307 -8.94 18.20 9.74
C GLN A 307 -10.32 17.50 9.61
N ASN A 308 -10.44 16.52 8.71
CA ASN A 308 -11.66 15.71 8.50
C ASN A 308 -11.38 14.19 8.55
N THR A 309 -10.67 13.68 9.57
CA THR A 309 -10.49 12.23 9.68
C THR A 309 -11.73 11.52 10.19
N VAL A 310 -12.37 10.77 9.30
CA VAL A 310 -13.10 9.54 9.64
C VAL A 310 -12.07 8.49 10.07
N GLY A 311 -12.40 7.72 11.11
CA GLY A 311 -11.48 6.87 11.87
C GLY A 311 -10.56 5.98 11.04
N ARG A 312 -9.38 5.69 11.62
CA ARG A 312 -8.44 4.70 11.11
C ARG A 312 -9.14 3.34 10.99
N MET A 313 -9.15 2.79 9.79
CA MET A 313 -9.22 1.34 9.57
C MET A 313 -7.94 0.75 10.17
N GLN A 314 -8.04 0.24 11.41
CA GLN A 314 -7.10 -0.74 11.91
C GLN A 314 -7.10 -1.91 10.94
N SER A 315 -5.92 -2.46 10.69
CA SER A 315 -5.80 -3.74 9.99
C SER A 315 -6.82 -4.71 10.59
N CYS A 316 -7.67 -5.29 9.75
CA CYS A 316 -8.31 -6.56 10.03
C CYS A 316 -7.20 -7.62 10.13
N SER A 317 -6.42 -7.54 11.19
CA SER A 317 -5.78 -8.71 11.75
C SER A 317 -6.94 -9.59 12.21
N PHE A 318 -7.01 -10.80 11.66
CA PHE A 318 -7.85 -11.90 12.12
C PHE A 318 -8.15 -11.77 13.61
N GLY A 319 -9.37 -11.35 13.91
CA GLY A 319 -9.77 -10.95 15.25
C GLY A 319 -11.26 -10.71 15.21
N ILE A 320 -12.01 -11.79 15.46
CA ILE A 320 -13.45 -11.80 15.67
C ILE A 320 -13.78 -10.72 16.71
N TRP A 321 -14.26 -9.57 16.27
CA TRP A 321 -14.86 -8.55 17.12
C TRP A 321 -16.32 -8.42 16.70
N PHE A 322 -17.16 -9.31 17.25
CA PHE A 322 -18.61 -9.18 17.20
C PHE A 322 -19.05 -8.03 18.11
N TYR A 323 -19.01 -6.81 17.57
CA TYR A 323 -19.85 -5.71 18.05
C TYR A 323 -20.58 -5.14 16.84
N CYS A 324 -21.61 -5.87 16.42
CA CYS A 324 -22.48 -5.49 15.30
C CYS A 324 -23.27 -4.24 15.69
N SER A 325 -22.66 -3.06 15.49
CA SER A 325 -23.26 -1.75 15.78
C SER A 325 -24.51 -1.48 14.91
N THR A 326 -24.74 -2.28 13.87
CA THR A 326 -25.94 -2.25 13.03
C THR A 326 -27.14 -2.97 13.66
N MET A 327 -26.94 -3.94 14.57
CA MET A 327 -28.04 -4.66 15.23
C MET A 327 -28.91 -3.78 16.15
N PRO A 328 -28.34 -2.94 17.04
CA PRO A 328 -29.13 -1.99 17.84
C PRO A 328 -29.85 -0.93 17.00
N ALA A 329 -29.34 -0.61 15.82
CA ALA A 329 -30.00 0.30 14.89
C ALA A 329 -31.18 -0.40 14.19
N SER A 330 -31.02 -1.65 13.78
CA SER A 330 -32.09 -2.45 13.17
C SER A 330 -33.29 -2.66 14.10
N SER A 331 -33.06 -2.91 15.40
CA SER A 331 -34.15 -3.05 16.37
C SER A 331 -34.97 -1.76 16.52
N LYS A 332 -34.30 -0.60 16.62
CA LYS A 332 -34.95 0.73 16.63
C LYS A 332 -35.73 1.03 15.35
N TYR A 333 -35.26 0.54 14.19
CA TYR A 333 -35.98 0.68 12.93
C TYR A 333 -37.24 -0.22 12.86
N SER A 334 -37.21 -1.39 13.49
CA SER A 334 -38.36 -2.31 13.58
C SER A 334 -39.45 -1.81 14.55
N GLU A 335 -39.09 -1.10 15.62
CA GLU A 335 -40.05 -0.51 16.58
C GLU A 335 -41.02 0.48 15.92
N LYS A 336 -40.58 1.20 14.88
CA LYS A 336 -41.46 2.08 14.08
C LYS A 336 -42.54 1.31 13.30
N GLN A 337 -42.42 -0.01 13.18
CA GLN A 337 -43.24 -0.85 12.31
C GLN A 337 -43.91 -2.01 13.09
N ARG A 338 -44.35 -1.85 14.35
CA ARG A 338 -45.20 -2.82 15.13
C ARG A 338 -44.88 -4.32 14.92
N GLN A 339 -43.62 -4.68 14.69
CA GLN A 339 -43.17 -6.06 14.44
C GLN A 339 -42.21 -6.46 15.55
N SER A 340 -42.54 -7.55 16.25
CA SER A 340 -41.67 -8.16 17.26
C SER A 340 -40.56 -8.94 16.57
N VAL A 341 -39.33 -8.45 16.66
CA VAL A 341 -38.12 -9.15 16.19
C VAL A 341 -37.29 -9.55 17.40
N THR A 342 -36.93 -10.83 17.49
CA THR A 342 -35.99 -11.31 18.50
C THR A 342 -34.56 -11.12 18.00
N VAL A 343 -33.74 -10.41 18.78
CA VAL A 343 -32.31 -10.22 18.48
C VAL A 343 -31.50 -10.98 19.52
N ALA A 344 -30.75 -11.99 19.05
CA ALA A 344 -29.88 -12.79 19.89
C ALA A 344 -28.41 -12.49 19.61
N GLY A 345 -27.61 -12.27 20.66
CA GLY A 345 -26.18 -12.03 20.54
C GLY A 345 -25.41 -13.34 20.38
N ALA A 346 -25.10 -13.74 19.16
CA ALA A 346 -24.28 -14.93 18.88
C ALA A 346 -22.78 -14.65 19.09
N ARG A 347 -22.35 -14.55 20.35
CA ARG A 347 -20.97 -14.17 20.72
C ARG A 347 -19.91 -15.21 20.32
N PHE A 348 -20.30 -16.47 20.16
CA PHE A 348 -19.40 -17.57 19.86
C PHE A 348 -19.76 -18.22 18.53
N CYS A 349 -18.85 -18.15 17.57
CA CYS A 349 -18.93 -18.93 16.33
C CYS A 349 -18.46 -20.38 16.53
N LYS A 350 -17.61 -20.61 17.54
CA LYS A 350 -17.16 -21.94 17.96
C LYS A 350 -16.73 -21.93 19.45
N PRO A 351 -17.22 -22.87 20.29
CA PRO A 351 -18.36 -23.73 20.01
C PRO A 351 -19.64 -22.89 19.79
N LEU A 352 -20.57 -23.41 19.00
CA LEU A 352 -21.87 -22.77 18.83
C LEU A 352 -22.71 -22.92 20.10
N ASP A 353 -23.52 -21.91 20.42
CA ASP A 353 -24.56 -22.03 21.43
C ASP A 353 -25.75 -22.80 20.85
N THR A 354 -25.63 -24.13 20.88
CA THR A 354 -26.63 -25.04 20.32
C THR A 354 -27.97 -24.95 21.03
N VAL A 355 -27.97 -24.62 22.32
CA VAL A 355 -29.20 -24.48 23.11
C VAL A 355 -29.98 -23.27 22.64
N LEU A 356 -29.31 -22.13 22.53
CA LEU A 356 -29.91 -20.89 22.02
C LEU A 356 -30.40 -21.05 20.58
N ILE A 357 -29.58 -21.63 19.68
CA ILE A 357 -29.98 -21.81 18.28
C ILE A 357 -31.21 -22.72 18.18
N LYS A 358 -31.24 -23.82 18.94
CA LYS A 358 -32.40 -24.73 18.96
C LYS A 358 -33.66 -24.04 19.50
N GLN A 359 -33.53 -23.24 20.55
CA GLN A 359 -34.63 -22.45 21.09
C GLN A 359 -35.18 -21.48 20.03
N LEU A 360 -34.32 -20.68 19.41
CA LEU A 360 -34.72 -19.71 18.39
C LEU A 360 -35.37 -20.38 17.17
N ALA A 361 -34.83 -21.52 16.74
CA ALA A 361 -35.36 -22.30 15.62
C ALA A 361 -36.75 -22.90 15.90
N ASN A 362 -37.07 -23.22 17.16
CA ASN A 362 -38.39 -23.70 17.55
C ASN A 362 -39.42 -22.56 17.72
N GLU A 363 -38.98 -21.38 18.15
CA GLU A 363 -39.85 -20.23 18.42
C GLU A 363 -40.13 -19.38 17.17
N HIS A 364 -39.33 -19.50 16.10
CA HIS A 364 -39.39 -18.62 14.94
C HIS A 364 -39.39 -19.41 13.62
N GLU A 365 -40.28 -19.03 12.69
CA GLU A 365 -40.35 -19.60 11.34
C GLU A 365 -39.17 -19.18 10.43
N ILE A 366 -38.56 -18.03 10.73
CA ILE A 366 -37.49 -17.42 9.95
C ILE A 366 -36.34 -17.08 10.88
N LEU A 367 -35.14 -17.55 10.53
CA LEU A 367 -33.90 -17.20 11.21
C LEU A 367 -32.97 -16.47 10.24
N ILE A 368 -32.41 -15.36 10.69
CA ILE A 368 -31.43 -14.58 9.92
C ILE A 368 -30.11 -14.56 10.69
N THR A 369 -29.03 -14.99 10.05
CA THR A 369 -27.67 -14.82 10.56
C THR A 369 -27.00 -13.65 9.86
N VAL A 370 -26.27 -12.83 10.62
CA VAL A 370 -25.56 -11.65 10.09
C VAL A 370 -24.13 -11.70 10.59
N GLU A 371 -23.16 -11.62 9.69
CA GLU A 371 -21.74 -11.60 10.03
C GLU A 371 -20.92 -10.69 9.10
N GLU A 372 -19.89 -10.06 9.67
CA GLU A 372 -18.82 -9.39 8.92
C GLU A 372 -17.72 -10.40 8.54
N GLY A 373 -18.14 -11.58 8.07
CA GLY A 373 -17.28 -12.67 7.59
C GLY A 373 -17.69 -13.07 6.16
N SER A 374 -16.77 -13.68 5.42
CA SER A 374 -17.10 -14.23 4.09
C SER A 374 -17.94 -15.52 4.20
N ILE A 375 -18.40 -16.02 3.07
CA ILE A 375 -19.06 -17.32 2.96
C ILE A 375 -18.21 -18.44 3.62
N GLY A 376 -18.87 -19.39 4.29
CA GLY A 376 -18.21 -20.43 5.09
C GLY A 376 -18.04 -20.07 6.58
N GLY A 377 -18.44 -18.87 7.00
CA GLY A 377 -18.39 -18.41 8.39
C GLY A 377 -19.51 -18.91 9.30
N PHE A 378 -19.92 -18.03 10.23
CA PHE A 378 -20.93 -18.30 11.26
C PHE A 378 -22.26 -18.81 10.68
N GLY A 379 -22.76 -18.19 9.61
CA GLY A 379 -24.01 -18.60 8.98
C GLY A 379 -23.96 -20.03 8.43
N SER A 380 -22.78 -20.46 7.95
CA SER A 380 -22.58 -21.82 7.44
C SER A 380 -22.53 -22.85 8.57
N HIS A 381 -21.90 -22.51 9.70
CA HIS A 381 -21.91 -23.36 10.89
C HIS A 381 -23.33 -23.55 11.46
N VAL A 382 -24.13 -22.47 11.52
CA VAL A 382 -25.54 -22.54 11.95
C VAL A 382 -26.37 -23.40 11.00
N SER A 383 -26.20 -23.20 9.68
CA SER A 383 -26.89 -24.01 8.67
C SER A 383 -26.55 -25.50 8.80
N HIS A 384 -25.28 -25.83 9.03
CA HIS A 384 -24.85 -27.21 9.24
C HIS A 384 -25.52 -27.79 10.50
N TYR A 385 -25.48 -27.08 11.63
CA TYR A 385 -26.11 -27.53 12.87
C TYR A 385 -27.62 -27.78 12.70
N LEU A 386 -28.33 -26.86 12.03
CA LEU A 386 -29.77 -27.01 11.78
C LEU A 386 -30.06 -28.22 10.89
N SER A 387 -29.23 -28.49 9.87
CA SER A 387 -29.39 -29.68 9.02
C SER A 387 -29.26 -31.01 9.77
N LEU A 388 -28.51 -31.03 10.88
CA LEU A 388 -28.36 -32.22 11.73
C LEU A 388 -29.51 -32.43 12.72
N THR A 389 -30.29 -31.38 13.00
CA THR A 389 -31.33 -31.39 14.05
C THR A 389 -32.74 -31.61 13.51
N GLU A 390 -32.88 -31.90 12.21
CA GLU A 390 -34.15 -32.12 11.49
C GLU A 390 -35.17 -30.96 11.61
N LEU A 391 -34.73 -29.78 12.06
CA LEU A 391 -35.56 -28.59 12.18
C LEU A 391 -35.73 -27.93 10.80
N SER A 392 -36.97 -27.82 10.35
CA SER A 392 -37.33 -27.12 9.11
C SER A 392 -37.72 -25.68 9.39
N LEU A 393 -36.83 -24.74 9.10
CA LEU A 393 -37.14 -23.31 9.11
C LEU A 393 -36.51 -22.59 7.92
N ARG A 394 -36.98 -21.36 7.65
CA ARG A 394 -36.38 -20.52 6.61
C ARG A 394 -35.16 -19.80 7.16
N LEU A 395 -33.97 -20.32 6.83
CA LEU A 395 -32.70 -19.70 7.18
C LEU A 395 -32.23 -18.74 6.08
N ARG A 396 -31.82 -17.53 6.45
CA ARG A 396 -31.12 -16.59 5.57
C ARG A 396 -29.82 -16.11 6.19
N ALA A 397 -28.69 -16.40 5.55
CA ALA A 397 -27.40 -15.83 5.93
C ALA A 397 -27.14 -14.51 5.19
N MET A 398 -26.70 -13.50 5.93
CA MET A 398 -26.17 -12.23 5.44
C MET A 398 -24.68 -12.18 5.80
N VAL A 399 -23.83 -12.22 4.78
CA VAL A 399 -22.38 -12.34 4.88
C VAL A 399 -21.72 -11.31 3.97
N LEU A 400 -20.42 -11.10 4.13
CA LEU A 400 -19.64 -10.37 3.14
C LEU A 400 -19.64 -11.14 1.80
N PRO A 401 -19.78 -10.44 0.65
CA PRO A 401 -19.77 -11.09 -0.65
C PRO A 401 -18.40 -11.71 -0.93
N ASP A 402 -18.36 -12.76 -1.75
CA ASP A 402 -17.13 -13.46 -2.15
C ASP A 402 -16.34 -12.66 -3.20
N ARG A 403 -15.89 -11.47 -2.80
CA ARG A 403 -15.05 -10.55 -3.56
C ARG A 403 -14.32 -9.62 -2.60
N TYR A 404 -13.22 -9.01 -3.07
CA TYR A 404 -12.58 -7.95 -2.31
C TYR A 404 -13.49 -6.70 -2.21
N ILE A 405 -13.47 -6.09 -1.03
CA ILE A 405 -14.20 -4.85 -0.73
C ILE A 405 -13.20 -3.71 -0.85
N ASP A 406 -13.54 -2.70 -1.65
CA ASP A 406 -12.66 -1.57 -1.89
C ASP A 406 -12.56 -0.65 -0.66
N HIS A 407 -11.54 0.19 -0.66
CA HIS A 407 -11.32 1.14 0.42
C HIS A 407 -12.45 2.19 0.48
N GLY A 408 -12.89 2.52 1.68
CA GLY A 408 -13.91 3.53 1.93
C GLY A 408 -14.05 3.79 3.42
N SER A 409 -15.04 4.60 3.80
CA SER A 409 -15.42 4.66 5.21
C SER A 409 -16.03 3.32 5.64
N PRO A 410 -15.89 2.89 6.91
CA PRO A 410 -16.53 1.66 7.37
C PRO A 410 -18.04 1.64 7.10
N GLN A 411 -18.70 2.80 7.20
CA GLN A 411 -20.12 2.93 6.89
C GLN A 411 -20.39 2.66 5.41
N ASP A 412 -19.62 3.26 4.49
CA ASP A 412 -19.80 3.04 3.05
C ASP A 412 -19.52 1.60 2.66
N GLN A 413 -18.50 0.97 3.27
CA GLN A 413 -18.19 -0.44 3.03
C GLN A 413 -19.34 -1.35 3.46
N ILE A 414 -19.89 -1.15 4.67
CA ILE A 414 -21.05 -1.90 5.18
C ILE A 414 -22.30 -1.65 4.32
N GLU A 415 -22.43 -0.44 3.78
CA GLU A 415 -23.50 -0.07 2.85
C GLU A 415 -23.34 -0.79 1.51
N GLU A 416 -22.14 -0.82 0.94
CA GLU A 416 -21.80 -1.46 -0.33
C GLU A 416 -22.03 -2.98 -0.29
N VAL A 417 -21.68 -3.63 0.83
CA VAL A 417 -21.83 -5.09 0.99
C VAL A 417 -23.24 -5.51 1.39
N GLY A 418 -24.13 -4.58 1.67
CA GLY A 418 -25.52 -4.90 2.02
C GLY A 418 -25.73 -5.39 3.45
N LEU A 419 -24.86 -5.01 4.39
CA LEU A 419 -24.94 -5.41 5.81
C LEU A 419 -25.41 -4.30 6.76
N SER A 420 -25.81 -3.15 6.21
CA SER A 420 -26.36 -2.04 7.01
C SER A 420 -27.76 -2.37 7.56
N ALA A 421 -28.19 -1.64 8.60
CA ALA A 421 -29.48 -1.87 9.27
C ALA A 421 -30.68 -1.82 8.30
N ARG A 422 -30.62 -0.98 7.27
CA ARG A 422 -31.67 -0.90 6.23
C ARG A 422 -31.71 -2.15 5.35
N HIS A 423 -30.57 -2.75 5.03
CA HIS A 423 -30.49 -3.97 4.24
C HIS A 423 -30.99 -5.19 5.03
N ILE A 424 -30.67 -5.25 6.32
CA ILE A 424 -31.21 -6.28 7.22
C ILE A 424 -32.74 -6.15 7.29
N SER A 425 -33.24 -4.93 7.49
CA SER A 425 -34.68 -4.64 7.51
C SER A 425 -35.38 -4.99 6.19
N ALA A 426 -34.78 -4.64 5.04
CA ALA A 426 -35.29 -5.00 3.72
C ALA A 426 -35.33 -6.52 3.51
N THR A 427 -34.32 -7.23 4.02
CA THR A 427 -34.26 -8.70 3.96
C THR A 427 -35.37 -9.33 4.80
N ILE A 428 -35.61 -8.83 6.02
CA ILE A 428 -36.71 -9.28 6.89
C ILE A 428 -38.06 -9.10 6.16
N LEU A 429 -38.34 -7.90 5.64
CA LEU A 429 -39.60 -7.60 4.93
C LEU A 429 -39.79 -8.46 3.67
N SER A 430 -38.71 -8.71 2.93
CA SER A 430 -38.73 -9.59 1.77
C SER A 430 -39.09 -11.03 2.16
N LEU A 431 -38.50 -11.56 3.23
CA LEU A 431 -38.78 -12.91 3.72
C LEU A 431 -40.22 -13.05 4.26
N LEU A 432 -40.79 -11.98 4.83
CA LEU A 432 -42.20 -11.89 5.25
C LEU A 432 -43.20 -11.68 4.09
N GLY A 433 -42.75 -11.67 2.83
CA GLY A 433 -43.64 -11.50 1.67
C GLY A 433 -44.10 -10.07 1.42
N ARG A 434 -43.38 -9.06 1.92
CA ARG A 434 -43.67 -7.61 1.76
C ARG A 434 -42.61 -6.90 0.90
N PRO A 435 -42.39 -7.31 -0.36
CA PRO A 435 -41.31 -6.76 -1.19
C PRO A 435 -41.49 -5.29 -1.55
N LYS A 436 -42.75 -4.80 -1.66
CA LYS A 436 -43.05 -3.39 -1.93
C LYS A 436 -42.52 -2.47 -0.82
N GLU A 437 -42.60 -2.93 0.42
CA GLU A 437 -42.10 -2.17 1.57
C GLU A 437 -40.58 -2.27 1.68
N ALA A 438 -40.00 -3.42 1.34
CA ALA A 438 -38.56 -3.59 1.26
C ALA A 438 -37.91 -2.61 0.25
N LEU A 439 -38.59 -2.26 -0.85
CA LEU A 439 -38.11 -1.27 -1.83
C LEU A 439 -37.92 0.13 -1.22
N HIS A 440 -38.74 0.52 -0.25
CA HIS A 440 -38.58 1.80 0.45
C HIS A 440 -37.28 1.86 1.28
N TYR A 441 -36.72 0.70 1.65
CA TYR A 441 -35.44 0.61 2.35
C TYR A 441 -34.24 0.47 1.39
N GLY A 442 -34.46 0.03 0.16
CA GLY A 442 -33.41 -0.14 -0.86
C GLY A 442 -32.99 1.15 -1.58
N GLN A 443 -33.83 2.19 -1.64
CA GLN A 443 -33.55 3.40 -2.42
C GLN A 443 -33.02 4.58 -1.60
N ARG A 444 -31.79 5.03 -1.92
CA ARG A 444 -31.46 6.47 -1.95
C ARG A 444 -30.34 6.75 -2.96
N SER A 445 -30.75 6.94 -4.21
CA SER A 445 -30.10 7.81 -5.22
C SER A 445 -30.96 7.84 -6.50
N MET A 446 -32.14 8.46 -6.44
CA MET A 446 -32.79 9.00 -7.65
C MET A 446 -33.59 10.25 -7.30
N LEU A 447 -33.31 11.31 -8.06
CA LEU A 447 -34.12 12.50 -8.22
C LEU A 447 -35.54 12.03 -8.64
N TYR A 448 -36.57 12.31 -7.85
CA TYR A 448 -37.94 12.21 -8.36
C TYR A 448 -38.30 13.58 -8.93
N VAL A 449 -38.23 13.72 -10.27
CA VAL A 449 -39.04 14.72 -10.97
C VAL A 449 -40.43 14.12 -11.06
N ILE A 450 -41.32 14.56 -10.18
CA ILE A 450 -42.74 14.24 -10.28
C ILE A 450 -43.32 15.20 -11.32
N ILE A 451 -43.76 14.66 -12.47
CA ILE A 451 -44.64 15.37 -13.39
C ILE A 451 -46.06 14.99 -13.02
N ASP A 452 -46.83 15.98 -12.57
CA ASP A 452 -48.26 15.89 -12.28
C ASP A 452 -49.06 15.40 -13.48
N LYS A 453 -50.10 14.61 -13.21
CA LYS A 453 -51.36 14.63 -13.95
C LYS A 453 -52.53 14.45 -13.01
#